data_AF-A0A9N8J5S8-F1
#
_entry.id   AF-A0A9N8J5S8-F1
#
_cell.length_a   1.000
_cell.length_b   1.000
_cell.length_c   1.000
_cell.angle_alpha   90.00
_cell.angle_beta   90.00
_cell.angle_gamma   90.00
#
_symmetry.space_group_name_H-M   'P 1'
#
loop_
_entity.id
_entity.type
_entity.pdbx_description
1 polymer ?
#
loop_
_entity_poly.entity_id
_entity_poly.type
_entity_poly.pdbx_seq_one_letter_code
_entity_poly.pdbx_strand_id
1 'polypeptide(L)'
;MNNLRHYYIDEVSVIVDSGLPENVIVTGSGIYEPNQVKRYAENMLRESNPNSKITSIILSHKNVTLEEYQAIIGKNPSWLGNIEN
;
A
#
# COMPACT_ATOMS: atom_id res chain seq x y z
N MET A 1 -11.14 6.91 24.99
CA MET A 1 -11.60 6.91 23.57
C MET A 1 -10.83 5.83 22.85
N ASN A 2 -11.50 4.76 22.41
CA ASN A 2 -10.86 3.73 21.59
C ASN A 2 -10.50 4.37 20.25
N ASN A 3 -9.20 4.56 20.00
CA ASN A 3 -8.70 4.85 18.66
C ASN A 3 -9.00 3.63 17.79
N LEU A 4 -10.14 3.64 17.09
CA LEU A 4 -10.41 2.71 16.00
C LEU A 4 -9.30 2.94 14.96
N ARG A 5 -8.25 2.14 15.03
CA ARG A 5 -7.21 2.15 14.00
C ARG A 5 -7.87 1.59 12.75
N HIS A 6 -8.06 2.45 11.77
CA HIS A 6 -8.51 2.05 10.44
C HIS A 6 -7.32 1.48 9.69
N TYR A 7 -7.51 0.34 9.04
CA TYR A 7 -6.51 -0.29 8.19
C TYR A 7 -6.99 -0.18 6.76
N TYR A 8 -6.08 0.10 5.84
CA TYR A 8 -6.42 0.26 4.44
C TYR A 8 -5.36 -0.34 3.54
N ILE A 9 -5.82 -0.69 2.35
CA ILE A 9 -5.03 -1.25 1.27
C ILE A 9 -5.47 -0.52 0.00
N ASP A 10 -4.50 0.03 -0.70
CA ASP A 10 -4.69 0.76 -1.93
C ASP A 10 -3.88 0.11 -3.04
N GLU A 11 -4.51 -0.06 -4.20
CA GLU A 11 -3.80 -0.37 -5.43
C GLU A 11 -3.54 0.94 -6.17
N VAL A 12 -2.28 1.22 -6.44
CA VAL A 12 -1.83 2.46 -7.06
C VAL A 12 -1.10 2.14 -8.35
N SER A 13 -1.56 2.69 -9.46
CA SER A 13 -0.84 2.65 -10.73
C SER A 13 0.13 3.82 -10.78
N VAL A 14 1.39 3.54 -11.05
CA VAL A 14 2.47 4.52 -11.10
C VAL A 14 3.08 4.51 -12.49
N ILE A 15 3.12 5.67 -13.13
CA ILE A 15 3.65 5.84 -14.49
C ILE A 15 4.97 6.60 -14.39
N VAL A 16 6.03 6.04 -14.99
CA VAL A 16 7.38 6.60 -15.00
C VAL A 16 7.75 7.01 -16.43
N ASP A 17 8.09 8.29 -16.65
CA ASP A 17 8.56 8.85 -17.94
C ASP A 17 7.76 8.37 -19.17
N SER A 18 6.42 8.39 -19.08
CA SER A 18 5.49 7.92 -20.13
C SER A 18 5.61 6.44 -20.53
N GLY A 19 6.29 5.63 -19.71
CA GLY A 19 6.36 4.19 -19.82
C GLY A 19 5.05 3.48 -19.45
N LEU A 20 5.11 2.15 -19.44
CA LEU A 20 3.97 1.33 -19.00
C LEU A 20 3.69 1.57 -17.51
N PRO A 21 2.42 1.64 -17.09
CA PRO A 21 2.09 1.77 -15.68
C PRO A 21 2.50 0.54 -14.88
N GLU A 22 3.09 0.76 -13.71
CA GLU A 22 3.40 -0.26 -12.73
C GLU A 22 2.39 -0.19 -11.58
N ASN A 23 1.75 -1.32 -11.25
CA ASN A 23 0.81 -1.38 -10.13
C ASN A 23 1.54 -1.73 -8.84
N VAL A 24 1.33 -0.91 -7.82
CA VAL A 24 1.96 -1.01 -6.51
C VAL A 24 0.85 -1.12 -5.46
N ILE A 25 1.04 -2.02 -4.49
CA ILE A 25 0.14 -2.13 -3.34
C ILE A 25 0.71 -1.28 -2.21
N VAL A 26 -0.10 -0.35 -1.72
CA VAL A 26 0.21 0.47 -0.55
C VAL A 26 -0.70 0.06 0.59
N THR A 27 -0.10 -0.33 1.71
CA THR A 27 -0.83 -0.70 2.93
C THR A 27 -0.57 0.33 4.02
N GLY A 28 -1.60 0.72 4.77
CA GLY A 28 -1.42 1.65 5.89
C GLY A 28 -2.39 1.44 7.04
N SER A 29 -2.10 2.10 8.16
CA SER A 29 -2.96 2.14 9.34
C SER A 29 -3.07 3.56 9.86
N GLY A 30 -4.27 3.96 10.31
CA GLY A 30 -4.54 5.28 10.85
C GLY A 30 -5.44 6.13 9.96
N ILE A 31 -5.24 7.44 9.98
CA ILE A 31 -6.00 8.38 9.15
C ILE A 31 -5.59 8.17 7.69
N TYR A 32 -6.56 7.96 6.82
CA TYR A 32 -6.34 7.77 5.39
C TYR A 32 -6.16 9.12 4.69
N GLU A 33 -5.04 9.28 4.01
CA GLU A 33 -4.69 10.49 3.25
C GLU A 33 -4.25 10.10 1.83
N PRO A 34 -5.08 10.31 0.79
CA PRO A 34 -4.79 9.86 -0.58
C PRO A 34 -3.45 10.38 -1.12
N ASN A 35 -3.10 11.62 -0.80
CA ASN A 35 -1.84 12.23 -1.24
C ASN A 35 -0.62 11.62 -0.53
N GLN A 36 -0.79 11.03 0.65
CA GLN A 36 0.28 10.30 1.32
C GLN A 36 0.49 8.94 0.66
N VAL A 37 -0.59 8.22 0.35
CA VAL A 37 -0.55 6.94 -0.38
C VAL A 37 0.14 7.07 -1.73
N LYS A 38 -0.25 8.09 -2.51
CA LYS A 38 0.39 8.44 -3.78
C LYS A 38 1.89 8.69 -3.65
N ARG A 39 2.29 9.55 -2.71
CA ARG A 39 3.72 9.85 -2.44
C ARG A 39 4.50 8.61 -2.03
N TYR A 40 3.91 7.72 -1.25
CA TYR A 40 4.56 6.48 -0.85
C TYR A 40 4.78 5.56 -2.05
N ALA A 41 3.77 5.33 -2.89
CA ALA A 41 3.90 4.55 -4.12
C ALA A 41 4.95 5.13 -5.08
N GLU A 42 4.96 6.46 -5.25
CA GLU A 42 5.96 7.14 -6.08
C GLU A 42 7.38 6.97 -5.54
N ASN A 43 7.56 6.99 -4.21
CA ASN A 43 8.86 6.80 -3.57
C ASN A 43 9.40 5.38 -3.75
N MET A 44 8.53 4.36 -3.75
CA MET A 44 8.96 2.97 -3.98
C MET A 44 9.64 2.78 -5.34
N LEU A 45 9.21 3.51 -6.37
CA LEU A 45 9.81 3.47 -7.70
C LEU A 45 10.87 4.55 -7.93
N ARG A 46 11.00 5.52 -7.02
CA ARG A 46 11.99 6.61 -7.12
C ARG A 46 13.41 6.09 -6.97
N GLU A 47 13.63 5.08 -6.13
CA GLU A 47 14.96 4.51 -5.89
C GLU A 47 15.57 3.90 -7.16
N SER A 48 14.75 3.24 -7.97
CA SER A 48 15.14 2.70 -9.27
C SER A 48 15.05 3.72 -10.42
N ASN A 49 14.31 4.83 -10.25
CA ASN A 49 14.08 5.86 -11.26
C ASN A 49 14.31 7.30 -10.73
N PRO A 50 15.55 7.67 -10.33
CA PRO A 50 15.82 8.88 -9.54
C PRO A 50 15.51 10.19 -10.27
N ASN A 51 15.64 10.25 -11.60
CA ASN A 51 15.46 11.48 -12.38
C ASN A 51 14.19 11.50 -13.23
N SER A 52 13.35 10.47 -13.10
CA SER A 52 12.16 10.31 -13.94
C SER A 52 10.99 11.14 -13.45
N LYS A 53 10.14 11.60 -14.37
CA LYS A 53 8.82 12.12 -14.03
C LYS A 53 7.96 10.93 -13.62
N ILE A 54 7.47 10.95 -12.39
CA ILE A 54 6.59 9.91 -11.85
C ILE A 54 5.25 10.55 -11.56
N THR A 55 4.17 9.87 -11.95
CA THR A 55 2.81 10.24 -11.58
C THR A 55 2.05 9.01 -11.10
N SER A 56 1.15 9.18 -10.14
CA SER A 56 0.42 8.09 -9.53
C SER A 56 -1.10 8.31 -9.49
N ILE A 57 -1.82 7.21 -9.72
CA ILE A 57 -3.28 7.15 -9.73
C ILE A 57 -3.69 6.01 -8.80
N ILE A 58 -4.52 6.31 -7.81
CA ILE A 58 -5.13 5.27 -6.97
C ILE A 58 -6.22 4.61 -7.81
N LEU A 59 -6.07 3.32 -8.07
CA LEU A 59 -7.03 2.50 -8.81
C LEU A 59 -8.16 2.01 -7.91
N SER A 60 -7.80 1.56 -6.70
CA SER A 60 -8.74 1.05 -5.72
C SER A 60 -8.30 1.38 -4.31
N HIS A 61 -9.28 1.58 -3.44
CA HIS A 61 -9.12 1.79 -2.01
C HIS A 61 -10.04 0.83 -1.27
N LYS A 62 -9.49 0.06 -0.33
CA LYS A 62 -10.28 -0.84 0.52
C LYS A 62 -9.93 -0.60 1.99
N ASN A 63 -10.94 -0.28 2.78
CA ASN A 63 -10.85 -0.38 4.23
C ASN A 63 -10.96 -1.85 4.63
N VAL A 64 -10.05 -2.29 5.49
CA VAL A 64 -9.93 -3.68 5.91
C VAL A 64 -9.92 -3.80 7.43
N THR A 65 -10.25 -4.99 7.93
CA THR A 65 -10.03 -5.30 9.34
C THR A 65 -8.55 -5.50 9.63
N LEU A 66 -8.16 -5.49 10.91
CA LEU A 66 -6.79 -5.83 11.32
C LEU A 66 -6.36 -7.21 10.83
N GLU A 67 -7.27 -8.18 10.83
CA GLU A 67 -7.01 -9.56 10.41
C GLU A 67 -6.75 -9.64 8.90
N GLU A 68 -7.59 -8.99 8.10
CA GLU A 68 -7.39 -8.88 6.65
C GLU A 68 -6.08 -8.14 6.32
N TYR A 69 -5.79 -7.06 7.05
CA TYR A 69 -4.54 -6.32 6.91
C TYR A 69 -3.32 -7.19 7.17
N GLN A 70 -3.32 -7.96 8.27
CA GLN A 70 -2.24 -8.86 8.64
C GLN A 70 -2.02 -9.96 7.59
N ALA A 71 -3.11 -10.55 7.10
CA ALA A 71 -3.04 -11.58 6.06
C ALA A 71 -2.38 -11.06 4.77
N ILE A 72 -2.64 -9.80 4.39
CA ILE A 72 -2.13 -9.23 3.13
C ILE A 72 -0.68 -8.76 3.24
N ILE A 73 -0.26 -8.21 4.39
CA ILE A 73 1.15 -7.83 4.61
C ILE A 73 2.07 -9.05 4.87
N GLY A 74 1.55 -10.28 4.77
CA GLY A 74 2.31 -11.51 5.01
C GLY A 74 2.65 -11.75 6.48
N LYS A 75 1.98 -11.07 7.42
CA LYS A 75 2.03 -11.47 8.84
C LYS A 75 1.09 -12.65 9.00
N ASN A 76 1.66 -13.81 9.28
CA ASN A 76 0.91 -15.05 9.47
C ASN A 76 -0.31 -14.79 10.38
N PRO A 77 -1.55 -14.97 9.90
CA PRO A 77 -2.73 -14.77 10.72
C PRO A 77 -2.67 -15.64 11.97
N SER A 78 -3.03 -15.10 13.13
CA SER A 78 -2.89 -15.81 14.42
C SER A 78 -3.63 -17.15 14.48
N TRP A 79 -4.68 -17.33 13.65
CA TRP A 79 -5.45 -18.58 13.53
C TRP A 79 -4.79 -19.64 12.64
N LEU A 80 -3.82 -19.29 11.79
CA LEU A 80 -3.06 -20.24 10.96
C LEU A 80 -1.96 -20.97 11.73
N GLY A 81 -1.72 -20.61 12.99
CA GLY A 81 -0.65 -21.16 13.79
C GLY A 81 0.72 -20.78 13.24
N ASN A 82 1.71 -20.65 14.12
CA ASN A 82 3.09 -20.55 13.68
C ASN A 82 3.46 -21.83 12.94
N ILE A 83 3.40 -21.83 11.61
CA ILE A 83 4.18 -22.78 10.82
C ILE A 83 5.58 -22.19 10.76
N GLU A 84 6.36 -22.50 11.80
CA GLU A 84 7.82 -22.32 11.78
C GLU A 84 8.37 -23.20 10.64
N ASN A 85 9.13 -22.60 9.72
CA ASN A 85 10.08 -23.32 8.88
C ASN A 85 11.47 -23.18 9.50
#